data_AF-A0A4Q5YXD6-F1
#
_entry.id   AF-A0A4Q5YXD6-F1
#
_cell.length_a   1.000
_cell.length_b   1.000
_cell.length_c   1.000
_cell.angle_alpha   90.00
_cell.angle_beta   90.00
_cell.angle_gamma   90.00
#
_symmetry.space_group_name_H-M   'P 1'
#
loop_
_entity.id
_entity.type
_entity.pdbx_description
1 polymer ?
#
loop_
_entity_poly.entity_id
_entity_poly.type
_entity_poly.pdbx_seq_one_letter_code
_entity_poly.pdbx_strand_id
1 'polypeptide(L)'
;VLYLNNLPFINEKGQIFYPSALHQIQPKEFLKAKKLSRKVTLSEFEIDPDEWKRLMDENGAVRILEGGKKIVSKDADFYDKDILAGLTSESQKGARAMQNILGKMKIKTGDVTLLNRMKVLAEEGKIELTGEPSKGWKEFEVKLKSAAPAESETTPELNVQ
;
A
#
# COMPACT_ATOMS: atom_id res chain seq x y z
N VAL A 1 23.16 13.54 -0.11
CA VAL A 1 22.22 12.45 0.23
C VAL A 1 21.99 12.40 1.72
N LEU A 2 20.75 12.10 2.12
CA LEU A 2 20.33 11.82 3.49
C LEU A 2 19.60 10.48 3.49
N TYR A 3 20.15 9.49 4.17
CA TYR A 3 19.48 8.20 4.36
C TYR A 3 18.78 8.22 5.72
N LEU A 4 17.45 8.15 5.73
CA LEU A 4 16.66 8.17 6.98
C LEU A 4 16.77 6.87 7.79
N ASN A 5 17.23 5.79 7.16
CA ASN A 5 17.32 4.47 7.77
C ASN A 5 18.14 4.51 9.06
N ASN A 6 17.52 4.09 10.17
CA ASN A 6 18.11 4.01 11.50
C ASN A 6 18.59 5.37 12.07
N LEU A 7 18.18 6.50 11.50
CA LEU A 7 18.48 7.81 12.07
C LEU A 7 17.44 8.19 13.14
N PRO A 8 17.87 8.50 14.38
CA PRO A 8 16.96 8.87 15.45
C PRO A 8 16.60 10.37 15.41
N PHE A 9 15.31 10.67 15.55
CA PHE A 9 14.76 12.02 15.63
C PHE A 9 13.90 12.20 16.88
N ILE A 10 13.67 13.44 17.30
CA ILE A 10 12.87 13.75 18.49
C ILE A 10 11.48 14.27 18.09
N ASN A 11 10.43 13.66 18.62
CA ASN A 11 9.05 14.11 18.40
C ASN A 11 8.69 15.32 19.28
N GLU A 12 7.46 15.82 19.19
CA GLU A 12 7.00 16.99 19.98
C GLU A 12 7.08 16.76 21.49
N LYS A 13 6.96 15.51 21.94
CA LYS A 13 7.00 15.09 23.35
C LYS A 13 8.42 14.80 23.85
N GLY A 14 9.45 15.01 23.03
CA GLY A 14 10.84 14.73 23.42
C GLY A 14 11.25 13.26 23.29
N GLN A 15 10.44 12.40 22.67
CA GLN A 15 10.74 10.97 22.54
C GLN A 15 11.49 10.67 21.24
N ILE A 16 12.37 9.67 21.28
CA ILE A 16 13.11 9.19 20.11
C ILE A 16 12.19 8.37 19.21
N PHE A 17 12.23 8.65 17.91
CA PHE A 17 11.57 7.85 16.88
C PHE A 17 12.42 7.79 15.60
N TYR A 18 12.09 6.85 14.72
CA TYR A 18 12.77 6.64 13.43
C TYR A 18 11.78 6.93 12.30
N PRO A 19 11.95 8.03 11.55
CA PRO A 19 11.00 8.44 10.52
C PRO A 19 11.10 7.54 9.29
N SER A 20 9.95 7.21 8.71
CA SER A 20 9.86 6.58 7.39
C SER A 20 9.73 7.60 6.25
N ALA A 21 9.36 8.84 6.57
CA ALA A 21 9.17 9.92 5.60
C ALA A 21 9.60 11.27 6.15
N LEU A 22 10.03 12.18 5.25
CA LEU A 22 10.53 13.51 5.63
C LEU A 22 9.50 14.36 6.38
N HIS A 23 8.21 14.25 6.03
CA HIS A 23 7.14 15.03 6.67
C HIS A 23 6.90 14.66 8.14
N GLN A 24 7.43 13.52 8.62
CA GLN A 24 7.34 13.13 10.02
C GLN A 24 8.39 13.85 10.89
N ILE A 25 9.41 14.44 10.26
CA ILE A 25 10.49 15.14 10.95
C ILE A 25 10.02 16.57 11.25
N GLN A 26 10.20 17.01 12.49
CA GLN A 26 9.87 18.37 12.88
C GLN A 26 10.85 19.38 12.27
N PRO A 27 10.42 20.60 11.86
CA PRO A 27 11.30 21.63 11.29
C PRO A 27 12.59 21.88 12.08
N LYS A 28 12.50 21.90 13.41
CA LYS A 28 13.65 22.08 14.31
C LYS A 28 14.68 20.95 14.23
N GLU A 29 14.23 19.72 13.96
CA GLU A 29 15.08 18.54 13.88
C GLU A 29 15.76 18.40 12.51
N PHE A 30 15.29 19.11 11.47
CA PHE A 30 15.94 19.10 10.16
C PHE A 30 17.37 19.66 10.18
N LEU A 31 17.74 20.46 11.18
CA LEU A 31 19.12 20.89 11.39
C LEU A 31 20.06 19.70 11.63
N LYS A 32 19.59 18.66 12.33
CA LYS A 32 20.32 17.41 12.54
C LYS A 32 20.47 16.64 11.23
N ALA A 33 19.39 16.54 10.46
CA ALA A 33 19.40 15.93 9.13
C ALA A 33 20.40 16.62 8.18
N LYS A 34 20.46 17.96 8.20
CA LYS A 34 21.45 18.73 7.43
C LYS A 34 22.88 18.40 7.84
N LYS A 35 23.17 18.29 9.13
CA LYS A 35 24.51 17.92 9.64
C LYS A 35 24.92 16.49 9.26
N LEU A 36 23.96 15.57 9.21
CA LEU A 36 24.19 14.16 8.83
C LEU A 36 24.22 13.95 7.31
N SER A 37 23.78 14.93 6.54
CA SER A 37 23.82 14.84 5.08
C SER A 37 25.26 14.83 4.59
N ARG A 38 25.54 13.98 3.60
CA ARG A 38 26.85 13.90 2.93
C ARG A 38 26.72 14.13 1.44
N LYS A 39 27.83 14.45 0.78
CA LYS A 39 27.89 14.45 -0.68
C LYS A 39 27.61 13.04 -1.22
N VAL A 40 26.98 12.98 -2.39
CA VAL A 40 26.84 11.74 -3.16
C VAL A 40 28.23 11.37 -3.67
N THR A 41 28.63 10.11 -3.57
CA THR A 41 29.92 9.65 -4.10
C THR A 41 29.81 9.40 -5.60
N LEU A 42 30.95 9.42 -6.31
CA LEU A 42 30.95 9.13 -7.74
C LEU A 42 30.45 7.70 -8.01
N SER A 43 30.91 6.73 -7.22
CA SER A 43 30.44 5.34 -7.31
C SER A 43 28.94 5.18 -7.10
N GLU A 44 28.32 5.99 -6.24
CA GLU A 44 26.86 5.99 -6.08
C GLU A 44 26.17 6.53 -7.33
N PHE A 45 26.74 7.55 -7.96
CA PHE A 45 26.15 8.16 -9.16
C PHE A 45 26.31 7.27 -10.40
N GLU A 46 27.45 6.59 -10.54
CA GLU A 46 27.76 5.73 -11.69
C GLU A 46 26.83 4.51 -11.82
N ILE A 47 26.25 4.04 -10.70
CA ILE A 47 25.28 2.93 -10.73
C ILE A 47 23.86 3.35 -11.10
N ASP A 48 23.53 4.66 -11.08
CA ASP A 48 22.18 5.13 -11.37
C ASP A 48 21.66 4.75 -12.76
N PRO A 49 22.46 4.88 -13.84
CA PRO A 49 22.02 4.49 -15.18
C PRO A 49 21.71 3.01 -15.30
N ASP A 50 22.50 2.15 -14.65
CA ASP A 50 22.33 0.69 -14.71
C ASP A 50 21.13 0.25 -13.88
N GLU A 51 20.95 0.81 -12.68
CA GLU A 51 19.74 0.61 -11.88
C GLU A 51 18.49 1.09 -12.62
N TRP A 52 18.57 2.23 -13.32
CA TRP A 52 17.47 2.74 -14.11
C TRP A 52 17.11 1.81 -15.27
N LYS A 53 18.10 1.30 -16.02
CA LYS A 53 17.89 0.29 -17.07
C LYS A 53 17.24 -0.97 -16.53
N ARG A 54 17.78 -1.53 -15.43
CA ARG A 54 17.19 -2.69 -14.75
C ARG A 54 15.72 -2.46 -14.41
N LEU A 55 15.36 -1.31 -13.84
CA LEU A 55 13.98 -0.98 -13.49
C LEU A 55 13.06 -0.77 -14.70
N MET A 56 13.60 -0.30 -15.83
CA MET A 56 12.85 -0.22 -17.09
C MET A 56 12.61 -1.62 -17.67
N ASP A 57 13.61 -2.49 -17.64
CA ASP A 57 13.52 -3.86 -18.14
C ASP A 57 12.54 -4.69 -17.30
N GLU A 58 12.57 -4.53 -15.97
CA GLU A 58 11.59 -5.16 -15.06
C GLU A 58 10.16 -4.66 -15.30
N ASN A 59 10.01 -3.40 -15.70
CA ASN A 59 8.72 -2.74 -15.99
C ASN A 59 7.61 -3.00 -14.96
N GLY A 60 7.97 -3.11 -13.67
CA GLY A 60 7.01 -3.41 -12.61
C GLY A 60 6.01 -2.29 -12.36
N ALA A 61 4.79 -2.66 -11.99
CA ALA A 61 3.70 -1.72 -11.75
C ALA A 61 3.91 -0.85 -10.50
N VAL A 62 4.57 -1.39 -9.47
CA VAL A 62 4.87 -0.69 -8.22
C VAL A 62 6.37 -0.75 -7.94
N ARG A 63 6.98 0.39 -7.60
CA ARG A 63 8.39 0.46 -7.20
C ARG A 63 8.48 0.86 -5.74
N ILE A 64 9.16 0.05 -4.93
CA ILE A 64 9.32 0.30 -3.50
C ILE A 64 10.79 0.47 -3.14
N LEU A 65 11.06 1.37 -2.19
CA LEU A 65 12.39 1.55 -1.60
C LEU A 65 12.54 0.59 -0.41
N GLU A 66 13.39 -0.42 -0.54
CA GLU A 66 13.70 -1.37 0.56
C GLU A 66 14.80 -0.86 1.50
N GLY A 67 15.38 0.29 1.18
CA GLY A 67 16.35 0.98 2.01
C GLY A 67 17.62 1.35 1.27
N GLY A 68 18.32 2.36 1.80
CA GLY A 68 19.46 2.96 1.12
C GLY A 68 19.02 3.49 -0.24
N LYS A 69 19.50 2.84 -1.30
CA LYS A 69 19.20 3.15 -2.70
C LYS A 69 18.48 2.00 -3.44
N LYS A 70 18.23 0.88 -2.77
CA LYS A 70 17.67 -0.31 -3.40
C LYS A 70 16.18 -0.11 -3.70
N ILE A 71 15.86 -0.04 -4.99
CA ILE A 71 14.49 -0.01 -5.49
C ILE A 71 14.17 -1.39 -6.04
N VAL A 72 13.04 -1.96 -5.63
CA VAL A 72 12.54 -3.22 -6.18
C VAL A 72 11.20 -3.01 -6.86
N SER A 73 11.03 -3.69 -7.98
CA SER A 73 9.77 -3.77 -8.71
C SER A 73 8.86 -4.80 -8.07
N LYS A 74 7.56 -4.49 -8.03
CA LYS A 74 6.47 -5.32 -7.53
C LYS A 74 5.32 -5.28 -8.53
N ASP A 75 4.53 -6.34 -8.50
CA ASP A 75 3.35 -6.48 -9.35
C ASP A 75 2.22 -5.54 -8.89
N ALA A 76 1.21 -5.40 -9.74
CA ALA A 76 0.09 -4.50 -9.49
C ALA A 76 -0.70 -4.88 -8.23
N ASP A 77 -0.73 -6.16 -7.87
CA ASP A 77 -1.44 -6.72 -6.73
C ASP A 77 -0.73 -6.50 -5.37
N PHE A 78 0.41 -5.81 -5.35
CA PHE A 78 1.23 -5.59 -4.17
C PHE A 78 0.44 -5.09 -2.94
N TYR A 79 -0.59 -4.26 -3.17
CA TYR A 79 -1.42 -3.68 -2.11
C TYR A 79 -2.68 -4.48 -1.79
N ASP A 80 -3.01 -5.53 -2.53
CA ASP A 80 -4.28 -6.25 -2.40
C ASP A 80 -4.44 -6.86 -1.01
N LYS A 81 -3.36 -7.42 -0.45
CA LYS A 81 -3.37 -7.98 0.90
C LYS A 81 -3.76 -6.93 1.95
N ASP A 82 -3.21 -5.72 1.84
CA ASP A 82 -3.49 -4.64 2.78
C ASP A 82 -4.93 -4.12 2.60
N ILE A 83 -5.41 -4.03 1.35
CA ILE A 83 -6.80 -3.67 1.04
C ILE A 83 -7.75 -4.68 1.70
N LEU A 84 -7.56 -5.97 1.44
CA LEU A 84 -8.42 -7.03 1.98
C LEU A 84 -8.39 -7.06 3.52
N ALA A 85 -7.21 -6.89 4.14
CA ALA A 85 -7.08 -6.83 5.60
C ALA A 85 -7.68 -5.55 6.23
N GLY A 86 -7.90 -4.51 5.44
CA GLY A 86 -8.57 -3.27 5.86
C GLY A 86 -10.09 -3.31 5.72
N LEU A 87 -10.64 -4.28 4.99
CA LEU A 87 -12.07 -4.43 4.74
C LEU A 87 -12.76 -5.38 5.74
N THR A 88 -14.09 -5.33 5.75
CA THR A 88 -14.97 -6.12 6.61
C THR A 88 -16.04 -6.81 5.75
N SER A 89 -16.67 -7.86 6.29
CA SER A 89 -17.80 -8.53 5.62
C SER A 89 -19.08 -7.67 5.61
N GLU A 90 -19.20 -6.72 6.54
CA GLU A 90 -20.28 -5.74 6.54
C GLU A 90 -20.00 -4.58 5.57
N SER A 91 -21.07 -4.06 4.96
CA SER A 91 -21.00 -2.89 4.07
C SER A 91 -20.52 -1.66 4.83
N GLN A 92 -19.51 -0.98 4.29
CA GLN A 92 -19.00 0.27 4.84
C GLN A 92 -18.78 1.31 3.75
N LYS A 93 -18.97 2.59 4.10
CA LYS A 93 -18.69 3.71 3.21
C LYS A 93 -17.23 3.74 2.80
N GLY A 94 -16.97 4.08 1.54
CA GLY A 94 -15.62 4.16 0.95
C GLY A 94 -14.64 4.97 1.79
N ALA A 95 -15.04 6.15 2.26
CA ALA A 95 -14.20 7.00 3.12
C ALA A 95 -13.71 6.28 4.40
N ARG A 96 -14.59 5.50 5.06
CA ARG A 96 -14.24 4.74 6.27
C ARG A 96 -13.32 3.57 5.94
N ALA A 97 -13.61 2.84 4.86
CA ALA A 97 -12.77 1.75 4.38
C ALA A 97 -11.36 2.23 4.05
N MET A 98 -11.24 3.34 3.31
CA MET A 98 -9.95 3.94 2.94
C MET A 98 -9.13 4.38 4.16
N GLN A 99 -9.77 4.99 5.15
CA GLN A 99 -9.10 5.35 6.41
C GLN A 99 -8.55 4.11 7.13
N ASN A 100 -9.33 3.02 7.18
CA ASN A 100 -8.92 1.76 7.80
C ASN A 100 -7.75 1.10 7.06
N ILE A 101 -7.81 1.05 5.72
CA ILE A 101 -6.75 0.48 4.88
C ILE A 101 -5.46 1.30 5.07
N LEU A 102 -5.49 2.61 4.81
CA LEU A 102 -4.32 3.49 4.91
C LEU A 102 -3.72 3.56 6.32
N GLY A 103 -4.53 3.35 7.36
CA GLY A 103 -4.10 3.30 8.75
C GLY A 103 -3.24 2.08 9.08
N LYS A 104 -3.48 0.94 8.41
CA LYS A 104 -2.76 -0.33 8.64
C LYS A 104 -1.56 -0.53 7.71
N MET A 105 -1.53 0.15 6.57
CA MET A 105 -0.46 0.02 5.58
C MET A 105 0.89 0.50 6.10
N LYS A 106 1.91 -0.35 5.92
CA LYS A 106 3.30 0.01 6.21
C LYS A 106 3.87 0.95 5.14
N ILE A 107 3.65 0.62 3.87
CA ILE A 107 4.05 1.44 2.72
C ILE A 107 2.79 2.09 2.17
N LYS A 108 2.62 3.37 2.48
CA LYS A 108 1.42 4.12 2.05
C LYS A 108 1.52 4.48 0.58
N THR A 109 0.37 4.57 -0.06
CA THR A 109 0.21 5.02 -1.46
C THR A 109 -0.97 5.97 -1.58
N GLY A 110 -1.18 6.50 -2.79
CA GLY A 110 -2.31 7.35 -3.11
C GLY A 110 -3.64 6.59 -3.08
N ASP A 111 -4.70 7.32 -2.77
CA ASP A 111 -6.07 6.82 -2.73
C ASP A 111 -6.54 6.34 -4.11
N VAL A 112 -6.21 7.04 -5.19
CA VAL A 112 -6.53 6.65 -6.58
C VAL A 112 -5.98 5.26 -6.94
N THR A 113 -4.74 4.95 -6.56
CA THR A 113 -4.12 3.65 -6.82
C THR A 113 -4.86 2.53 -6.10
N LEU A 114 -5.19 2.74 -4.83
CA LEU A 114 -5.96 1.78 -4.04
C LEU A 114 -7.35 1.56 -4.64
N LEU A 115 -8.03 2.63 -5.06
CA LEU A 115 -9.33 2.51 -5.70
C LEU A 115 -9.27 1.73 -7.02
N ASN A 116 -8.23 1.95 -7.82
CA ASN A 116 -8.01 1.15 -9.02
C ASN A 116 -7.86 -0.34 -8.68
N ARG A 117 -7.06 -0.67 -7.65
CA ARG A 117 -6.94 -2.06 -7.18
C ARG A 117 -8.23 -2.63 -6.63
N MET A 118 -9.02 -1.85 -5.90
CA MET A 118 -10.34 -2.28 -5.42
C MET A 118 -11.30 -2.61 -6.58
N LYS A 119 -11.28 -1.85 -7.68
CA LYS A 119 -12.06 -2.19 -8.87
C LYS A 119 -11.65 -3.54 -9.46
N VAL A 120 -10.35 -3.79 -9.60
CA VAL A 120 -9.85 -5.09 -10.08
C VAL A 120 -10.22 -6.22 -9.11
N LEU A 121 -10.11 -6.01 -7.80
CA LEU A 121 -10.54 -6.99 -6.80
C LEU A 121 -12.05 -7.27 -6.83
N ALA A 122 -12.86 -6.31 -7.25
CA ALA A 122 -14.30 -6.49 -7.43
C ALA A 122 -14.61 -7.28 -8.71
N GLU A 123 -13.88 -7.03 -9.80
CA GLU A 123 -13.94 -7.82 -11.03
C GLU A 123 -13.50 -9.28 -10.79
N GLU A 124 -12.49 -9.50 -9.94
CA GLU A 124 -12.06 -10.81 -9.47
C GLU A 124 -13.04 -11.46 -8.46
N GLY A 125 -14.08 -10.74 -8.04
CA GLY A 125 -15.10 -11.24 -7.11
C GLY A 125 -14.63 -11.39 -5.67
N LYS A 126 -13.50 -10.80 -5.27
CA LYS A 126 -12.99 -10.83 -3.88
C LYS A 126 -13.70 -9.82 -2.98
N ILE A 127 -14.18 -8.72 -3.56
CA ILE A 127 -14.91 -7.67 -2.85
C ILE A 127 -16.17 -7.29 -3.63
N GLU A 128 -17.15 -6.73 -2.92
CA GLU A 128 -18.33 -6.13 -3.55
C GLU A 128 -18.23 -4.61 -3.43
N LEU A 129 -18.24 -3.93 -4.58
CA LEU A 129 -18.27 -2.48 -4.70
C LEU A 129 -19.63 -2.04 -5.24
N THR A 130 -20.31 -1.17 -4.50
CA THR A 130 -21.62 -0.61 -4.89
C THR A 130 -21.53 0.91 -4.94
N GLY A 131 -22.15 1.51 -5.97
CA GLY A 131 -22.16 2.97 -6.17
C GLY A 131 -21.18 3.44 -7.24
N GLU A 132 -20.78 4.71 -7.17
CA GLU A 132 -19.93 5.36 -8.18
C GLU A 132 -18.62 5.90 -7.59
N PRO A 133 -17.55 5.09 -7.52
CA PRO A 133 -16.30 5.52 -6.92
C PRO A 133 -15.60 6.69 -7.63
N SER A 134 -15.95 6.96 -8.89
CA SER A 134 -15.46 8.11 -9.67
C SER A 134 -15.98 9.46 -9.18
N LYS A 135 -17.13 9.49 -8.49
CA LYS A 135 -17.75 10.73 -7.99
C LYS A 135 -17.25 11.14 -6.60
N GLY A 136 -16.47 10.29 -5.94
CA GLY A 136 -15.78 10.59 -4.69
C GLY A 136 -15.98 9.54 -3.61
N TRP A 137 -15.21 9.66 -2.52
CA TRP A 137 -15.09 8.65 -1.46
C TRP A 137 -16.38 8.41 -0.65
N LYS A 138 -17.38 9.28 -0.77
CA LYS A 138 -18.68 9.16 -0.07
C LYS A 138 -19.74 8.44 -0.90
N GLU A 139 -19.49 8.30 -2.21
CA GLU A 139 -20.47 7.86 -3.21
C GLU A 139 -20.40 6.36 -3.50
N PHE A 140 -19.60 5.61 -2.73
CA PHE A 140 -19.53 4.16 -2.84
C PHE A 140 -19.47 3.46 -1.48
N GLU A 141 -19.89 2.22 -1.50
CA GLU A 141 -19.80 1.26 -0.40
C GLU A 141 -18.99 0.06 -0.83
N VAL A 142 -18.30 -0.54 0.14
CA VAL A 142 -17.45 -1.70 -0.08
C VAL A 142 -17.56 -2.68 1.08
N LYS A 143 -17.51 -3.97 0.75
CA LYS A 143 -17.33 -5.08 1.70
C LYS A 143 -16.56 -6.23 1.08
N LEU A 144 -16.03 -7.11 1.92
CA LEU A 144 -15.51 -8.40 1.48
C LEU A 144 -16.65 -9.25 0.95
N LYS A 145 -16.41 -9.98 -0.15
CA LYS A 145 -17.34 -11.02 -0.57
C LYS A 145 -17.10 -12.23 0.34
N SER A 146 -18.10 -12.59 1.15
CA SER A 146 -18.02 -13.84 1.91
C SER A 146 -17.97 -14.99 0.91
N ALA A 147 -17.01 -15.91 1.06
CA ALA A 147 -17.14 -17.21 0.44
C ALA A 147 -18.43 -17.84 1.01
N ALA A 148 -19.48 -17.93 0.20
CA ALA A 148 -20.58 -18.83 0.53
C ALA A 148 -20.01 -20.26 0.55
N PRO A 149 -20.45 -21.14 1.46
CA PRO A 149 -20.11 -22.56 1.37
C PRO A 149 -20.56 -23.05 0.00
N ALA A 150 -19.71 -23.83 -0.68
CA ALA A 150 -20.16 -24.60 -1.82
C ALA A 150 -21.42 -25.36 -1.40
N GLU A 151 -22.54 -25.08 -2.06
CA GLU A 151 -23.76 -25.86 -1.92
C GLU A 151 -23.38 -27.31 -2.19
N SER A 152 -23.45 -28.14 -1.14
CA SER A 152 -23.44 -29.58 -1.29
C SER A 152 -24.67 -29.92 -2.14
N GLU A 153 -24.44 -30.40 -3.35
CA GLU A 153 -25.44 -31.07 -4.16
C GLU A 153 -26.11 -32.15 -3.29
N THR A 154 -27.33 -31.89 -2.80
CA THR A 154 -28.19 -32.95 -2.30
C THR A 154 -28.71 -33.70 -3.51
N THR A 155 -27.99 -34.75 -3.90
CA THR A 155 -28.49 -35.79 -4.80
C THR A 155 -29.77 -36.36 -4.19
N PRO A 156 -30.92 -36.29 -4.86
CA PRO A 156 -32.12 -36.97 -4.38
C PRO A 156 -31.91 -38.49 -4.56
N GLU A 157 -31.85 -39.22 -3.44
CA GLU A 157 -31.94 -40.68 -3.46
C GLU A 157 -33.29 -41.09 -4.05
N LEU A 158 -33.21 -41.71 -5.24
CA LEU A 158 -34.31 -42.41 -5.88
C LEU A 158 -34.71 -43.59 -5.00
N ASN A 159 -35.84 -43.44 -4.33
CA ASN A 159 -36.54 -44.50 -3.63
C ASN A 159 -37.07 -45.49 -4.67
N VAL A 160 -36.44 -46.67 -4.80
CA VAL A 160 -36.97 -47.79 -5.58
C VAL A 160 -37.55 -48.80 -4.61
N GLN A 161 -38.86 -49.02 -4.76
CA GLN A 161 -39.65 -50.05 -4.09
C GLN A 161 -39.26 -51.46 -4.58
#